data_AF-A0A6S6SG55-F1
#
_entry.id   AF-A0A6S6SG55-F1
#
_cell.length_a   1.000
_cell.length_b   1.000
_cell.length_c   1.000
_cell.angle_alpha   90.00
_cell.angle_beta   90.00
_cell.angle_gamma   90.00
#
_symmetry.space_group_name_H-M   'P 1'
#
loop_
_entity.id
_entity.type
_entity.pdbx_description
1 polymer ?
#
loop_
_entity_poly.entity_id
_entity_poly.type
_entity_poly.pdbx_seq_one_letter_code
_entity_poly.pdbx_strand_id
1 'polypeptide(L)'
;MTKNTSAKRIVPIHDKLIELGFLDYINKLKSQNIERVFPQLGENKRGYGVPFGKKFSNHNFRKEWLNLEEIEANGETKVFHNFRHNFITKVKSSNKPQMVDHLVGHKTGNYNYEHISLYDLADSVNQLNYDDIDFSHIIKYIDEN
;
A
#
# COMPACT_ATOMS: atom_id res chain seq x y z
N MET A 1 -9.12 -16.46 17.00
CA MET A 1 -7.82 -15.92 16.53
C MET A 1 -7.17 -16.98 15.64
N THR A 2 -7.34 -16.92 14.32
CA THR A 2 -6.62 -17.84 13.42
C THR A 2 -5.29 -17.19 13.08
N LYS A 3 -4.32 -17.36 13.98
CA LYS A 3 -2.93 -16.90 13.82
C LYS A 3 -2.22 -17.93 12.93
N ASN A 4 -2.64 -18.02 11.67
CA ASN A 4 -2.08 -18.97 10.72
C ASN A 4 -0.76 -18.40 10.18
N THR A 5 0.29 -19.22 10.13
CA THR A 5 1.60 -18.89 9.54
C THR A 5 1.51 -18.37 8.10
N SER A 6 0.42 -18.71 7.40
CA SER A 6 0.00 -18.19 6.11
C SER A 6 -0.37 -16.69 6.07
N ALA A 7 -0.36 -15.97 7.21
CA ALA A 7 -0.59 -14.53 7.23
C ALA A 7 0.68 -13.70 6.96
N LYS A 8 1.88 -14.27 7.19
CA LYS A 8 3.14 -13.61 6.86
C LYS A 8 3.37 -13.72 5.36
N ARG A 9 3.70 -12.60 4.73
CA ARG A 9 3.98 -12.53 3.29
C ARG A 9 5.14 -11.57 3.04
N ILE A 10 5.87 -11.83 1.97
CA ILE A 10 6.88 -10.93 1.44
C ILE A 10 6.20 -10.15 0.31
N VAL A 11 6.17 -8.84 0.44
CA VAL A 11 5.62 -7.93 -0.58
C VAL A 11 6.78 -7.04 -1.04
N PRO A 12 7.20 -7.14 -2.31
CA PRO A 12 8.22 -6.26 -2.86
C PRO A 12 7.78 -4.80 -2.82
N ILE A 13 8.76 -3.91 -2.65
CA ILE A 13 8.56 -2.46 -2.71
C ILE A 13 8.77 -2.05 -4.16
N HIS A 14 7.85 -1.24 -4.70
CA HIS A 14 7.98 -0.71 -6.05
C HIS A 14 9.18 0.25 -6.15
N ASP A 15 9.96 0.17 -7.23
CA ASP A 15 11.11 1.04 -7.50
C ASP A 15 10.77 2.54 -7.38
N LYS A 16 9.56 2.96 -7.77
CA LYS A 16 9.11 4.35 -7.62
C LYS A 16 9.10 4.79 -6.15
N LEU A 17 8.70 3.92 -5.22
CA LEU A 17 8.75 4.25 -3.79
C LEU A 17 10.20 4.37 -3.27
N ILE A 18 11.11 3.57 -3.82
CA ILE A 18 12.54 3.66 -3.50
C ILE A 18 13.10 4.99 -4.00
N GLU A 19 12.80 5.37 -5.26
CA GLU A 19 13.18 6.65 -5.87
C GLU A 19 12.65 7.87 -5.08
N LEU A 20 11.45 7.73 -4.50
CA LEU A 20 10.82 8.75 -3.65
C LEU A 20 11.45 8.84 -2.24
N GLY A 21 12.43 7.99 -1.91
CA GLY A 21 13.16 8.06 -0.63
C GLY A 21 12.52 7.25 0.50
N PHE A 22 11.66 6.27 0.21
CA PHE A 22 11.01 5.47 1.25
C PHE A 22 12.02 4.69 2.12
N LEU A 23 13.12 4.22 1.53
CA LEU A 23 14.18 3.53 2.29
C LEU A 23 14.96 4.51 3.19
N ASP A 24 15.18 5.74 2.75
CA ASP A 24 15.83 6.78 3.54
C ASP A 24 14.99 7.16 4.76
N TYR A 25 13.68 7.29 4.57
CA TYR A 25 12.72 7.49 5.66
C TYR A 25 12.81 6.36 6.71
N ILE A 26 12.84 5.09 6.27
CA ILE A 26 12.98 3.95 7.18
C ILE A 26 14.31 4.00 7.94
N ASN A 27 15.41 4.35 7.27
CA ASN A 27 16.72 4.44 7.90
C ASN A 27 16.77 5.55 8.96
N LYS A 28 16.13 6.70 8.72
CA LYS A 28 15.99 7.79 9.71
C LYS A 28 15.20 7.34 10.93
N LEU A 29 14.10 6.61 10.74
CA LEU A 29 13.34 6.05 11.87
C LEU A 29 14.18 5.09 12.71
N LYS A 30 14.96 4.22 12.04
CA LYS A 30 15.88 3.29 12.73
C LYS A 30 16.95 4.02 13.52
N SER A 31 17.57 5.07 12.98
CA SER A 31 18.59 5.86 13.71
C SER A 31 18.01 6.57 14.94
N GLN A 32 16.71 6.81 14.97
CA GLN A 32 15.97 7.37 16.10
C GLN A 32 15.41 6.30 17.05
N ASN A 33 15.73 5.02 16.85
CA ASN A 33 15.16 3.88 17.59
C ASN A 33 13.62 3.79 17.51
N ILE A 34 13.02 4.29 16.43
CA ILE A 34 11.58 4.17 16.19
C ILE A 34 11.31 2.86 15.45
N GLU A 35 10.59 1.95 16.10
CA GLU A 35 10.32 0.61 15.56
C GLU A 35 9.27 0.58 14.43
N ARG A 36 8.36 1.55 14.39
CA ARG A 36 7.22 1.57 13.46
C ARG A 36 7.46 2.52 12.30
N VAL A 37 7.16 2.04 11.09
CA VAL A 37 7.22 2.85 9.86
C VAL A 37 6.26 4.03 9.90
N PHE A 38 5.12 3.94 10.58
CA PHE A 38 4.18 5.06 10.73
C PHE A 38 3.86 5.30 12.21
N PRO A 39 4.76 5.98 12.97
CA PRO A 39 4.61 6.16 14.42
C PRO A 39 3.40 7.03 14.79
N GLN A 40 2.90 7.86 13.88
CA GLN A 40 1.74 8.73 14.05
C GLN A 40 0.39 7.99 14.02
N LEU A 41 0.36 6.69 13.69
CA LEU A 41 -0.88 5.93 13.65
C LEU A 41 -1.32 5.55 15.07
N GLY A 42 -2.52 6.00 15.45
CA GLY A 42 -3.15 5.58 16.70
C GLY A 42 -3.55 4.10 16.68
N GLU A 43 -3.42 3.44 17.83
CA GLU A 43 -3.90 2.07 18.06
C GLU A 43 -5.21 2.06 18.85
N ASN A 44 -6.07 1.08 18.58
CA ASN A 44 -7.14 0.71 19.50
C ASN A 44 -7.17 -0.80 19.72
N LYS A 45 -8.16 -1.30 20.47
CA LYS A 45 -8.35 -2.75 20.75
C LYS A 45 -8.42 -3.64 19.49
N ARG A 46 -8.63 -3.08 18.30
CA ARG A 46 -8.69 -3.75 17.00
C ARG A 46 -7.45 -3.48 16.12
N GLY A 47 -6.39 -2.89 16.68
CA GLY A 47 -5.14 -2.54 16.02
C GLY A 47 -5.14 -1.16 15.35
N TYR A 48 -4.18 -0.94 14.46
CA TYR A 48 -3.88 0.36 13.84
C TYR A 48 -4.78 0.70 12.64
N GLY A 49 -5.35 -0.31 11.99
CA GLY A 49 -6.14 -0.12 10.78
C GLY A 49 -7.49 0.55 11.03
N VAL A 50 -8.17 0.22 12.15
CA VAL A 50 -9.49 0.77 12.45
C VAL A 50 -9.44 2.28 12.73
N PRO A 51 -8.52 2.80 13.57
CA PRO A 51 -8.38 4.24 13.78
C PRO A 51 -8.08 4.99 12.48
N PHE A 52 -7.14 4.49 11.68
CA PHE A 52 -6.78 5.15 10.41
C PHE A 52 -7.92 5.09 9.40
N GLY A 53 -8.62 3.96 9.27
CA GLY A 53 -9.80 3.84 8.41
C GLY A 53 -10.88 4.87 8.77
N LYS A 54 -11.15 5.08 10.06
CA LYS A 54 -12.07 6.14 10.52
C LYS A 54 -11.56 7.54 10.19
N LYS A 55 -10.26 7.81 10.38
CA LYS A 55 -9.64 9.08 10.00
C LYS A 55 -9.78 9.31 8.49
N PHE A 56 -9.51 8.29 7.67
CA PHE A 56 -9.68 8.37 6.22
C PHE A 56 -11.15 8.55 5.82
N SER A 57 -12.12 8.04 6.56
CA SER A 57 -13.55 8.30 6.31
C SER A 57 -14.00 9.71 6.69
N ASN A 58 -13.17 10.50 7.40
CA ASN A 58 -13.51 11.87 7.75
C ASN A 58 -13.43 12.78 6.51
N HIS A 59 -14.53 13.50 6.23
CA HIS A 59 -14.63 14.39 5.07
C HIS A 59 -13.56 15.49 5.07
N ASN A 60 -13.30 16.13 6.22
CA ASN A 60 -12.30 17.20 6.32
C ASN A 60 -10.88 16.70 6.08
N PHE A 61 -10.57 15.47 6.48
CA PHE A 61 -9.28 14.86 6.17
C PHE A 61 -9.17 14.53 4.68
N ARG A 62 -10.23 14.00 4.05
CA ARG A 62 -10.18 13.61 2.63
C ARG A 62 -10.08 14.79 1.66
N LYS A 63 -10.77 15.89 1.93
CA LYS A 63 -10.76 17.07 1.05
C LYS A 63 -9.39 17.74 0.92
N GLU A 64 -8.45 17.44 1.84
CA GLU A 64 -7.06 17.88 1.74
C GLU A 64 -6.30 17.19 0.59
N TRP A 65 -6.72 15.99 0.20
CA TRP A 65 -5.98 15.12 -0.73
C TRP A 65 -6.81 14.63 -1.93
N LEU A 66 -8.13 14.78 -1.88
CA LEU A 66 -9.07 14.27 -2.90
C LEU A 66 -10.03 15.38 -3.33
N ASN A 67 -10.30 15.43 -4.63
CA ASN A 67 -11.42 16.21 -5.17
C ASN A 67 -12.76 15.52 -4.84
N LEU A 68 -13.30 15.80 -3.66
CA LEU A 68 -14.54 15.17 -3.19
C LEU A 68 -15.75 15.56 -4.01
N GLU A 69 -15.81 16.80 -4.50
CA GLU A 69 -16.91 17.28 -5.34
C GLU A 69 -17.00 16.46 -6.64
N GLU A 70 -15.88 16.23 -7.31
CA GLU A 70 -15.85 15.40 -8.52
C GLU A 70 -16.20 13.93 -8.23
N ILE A 71 -15.67 13.36 -7.15
CA ILE A 71 -15.97 11.98 -6.73
C ILE A 71 -17.47 11.82 -6.46
N GLU A 72 -18.07 12.77 -5.74
CA GLU A 72 -19.50 12.74 -5.37
C GLU A 72 -20.41 13.04 -6.56
N ALA A 73 -20.02 13.97 -7.45
CA ALA A 73 -20.73 14.25 -8.70
C ALA A 73 -20.80 13.02 -9.61
N ASN A 74 -19.77 12.17 -9.57
CA ASN A 74 -19.74 10.88 -10.27
C ASN A 74 -20.51 9.76 -9.53
N GLY A 75 -21.15 10.06 -8.39
CA GLY A 75 -21.88 9.08 -7.58
C GLY A 75 -20.99 8.06 -6.89
N GLU A 76 -19.69 8.36 -6.75
CA GLU A 76 -18.72 7.43 -6.19
C GLU A 76 -18.46 7.69 -4.70
N THR A 77 -17.94 6.68 -4.01
CA THR A 77 -17.39 6.83 -2.66
C THR A 77 -16.08 6.06 -2.57
N LYS A 78 -14.99 6.79 -2.31
CA LYS A 78 -13.66 6.18 -2.12
C LYS A 78 -13.36 6.06 -0.63
N VAL A 79 -13.14 4.83 -0.17
CA VAL A 79 -12.65 4.49 1.17
C VAL A 79 -11.21 3.98 1.09
N PHE A 80 -10.54 3.87 2.23
CA PHE A 80 -9.14 3.44 2.26
C PHE A 80 -8.91 2.06 1.61
N HIS A 81 -9.91 1.17 1.65
CA HIS A 81 -9.82 -0.15 1.01
C HIS A 81 -9.76 -0.08 -0.53
N ASN A 82 -10.19 1.02 -1.15
CA ASN A 82 -10.11 1.20 -2.60
C ASN A 82 -8.67 1.17 -3.12
N PHE A 83 -7.67 1.56 -2.31
CA PHE A 83 -6.25 1.41 -2.70
C PHE A 83 -5.89 -0.06 -2.97
N ARG A 84 -6.34 -0.96 -2.10
CA ARG A 84 -6.12 -2.40 -2.27
C ARG A 84 -6.88 -2.93 -3.48
N HIS A 85 -8.13 -2.53 -3.69
CA HIS A 85 -8.88 -2.91 -4.89
C HIS A 85 -8.19 -2.44 -6.17
N ASN A 86 -7.75 -1.18 -6.21
CA ASN A 86 -7.03 -0.64 -7.36
C ASN A 86 -5.75 -1.43 -7.65
N PHE A 87 -4.95 -1.72 -6.61
CA PHE A 87 -3.76 -2.57 -6.73
C PHE A 87 -4.11 -3.96 -7.30
N ILE A 88 -5.12 -4.63 -6.76
CA ILE A 88 -5.59 -5.93 -7.26
C ILE A 88 -6.01 -5.83 -8.73
N THR A 89 -6.80 -4.82 -9.09
CA THR A 89 -7.27 -4.62 -10.47
C THR A 89 -6.11 -4.40 -11.43
N LYS A 90 -5.12 -3.58 -11.06
CA LYS A 90 -3.92 -3.34 -11.87
C LYS A 90 -3.09 -4.61 -12.06
N VAL A 91 -2.84 -5.39 -11.00
CA VAL A 91 -2.12 -6.68 -11.13
C VAL A 91 -2.93 -7.69 -11.95
N LYS A 92 -4.26 -7.77 -11.78
CA LYS A 92 -5.11 -8.66 -12.61
C LYS A 92 -5.13 -8.29 -14.08
N SER A 93 -4.87 -7.02 -14.39
CA SER A 93 -4.85 -6.50 -15.76
C SER A 93 -3.43 -6.50 -16.36
N SER A 94 -2.41 -6.89 -15.58
CA SER A 94 -1.06 -7.04 -16.08
C SER A 94 -0.87 -8.39 -16.79
N ASN A 95 0.32 -8.64 -17.32
CA ASN A 95 0.71 -9.94 -17.87
C ASN A 95 0.98 -11.01 -16.79
N LYS A 96 0.84 -10.68 -15.50
CA LYS A 96 1.11 -11.57 -14.35
C LYS A 96 -0.06 -11.65 -13.34
N PRO A 97 -1.32 -11.88 -13.78
CA PRO A 97 -2.49 -11.89 -12.89
C PRO A 97 -2.45 -12.94 -11.78
N GLN A 98 -1.69 -14.03 -11.99
CA GLN A 98 -1.48 -15.09 -11.00
C GLN A 98 -0.73 -14.61 -9.74
N MET A 99 -0.03 -13.47 -9.79
CA MET A 99 0.72 -12.93 -8.65
C MET A 99 -0.17 -12.30 -7.57
N VAL A 100 -1.43 -11.98 -7.90
CA VAL A 100 -2.36 -11.28 -6.99
C VAL A 100 -2.45 -11.96 -5.65
N ASP A 101 -2.74 -13.27 -5.63
CA ASP A 101 -3.01 -13.99 -4.39
C ASP A 101 -1.78 -14.03 -3.46
N HIS A 102 -0.57 -14.08 -4.04
CA HIS A 102 0.69 -14.01 -3.31
C HIS A 102 0.96 -12.62 -2.73
N LEU A 103 0.66 -11.56 -3.48
CA LEU A 103 0.89 -10.17 -3.05
C LEU A 103 -0.12 -9.73 -1.98
N VAL A 104 -1.38 -10.18 -2.11
CA VAL A 104 -2.48 -9.65 -1.29
C VAL A 104 -2.97 -10.62 -0.21
N GLY A 105 -2.58 -11.89 -0.27
CA GLY A 105 -2.90 -12.91 0.74
C GLY A 105 -4.36 -13.39 0.68
N HIS A 106 -4.93 -13.53 -0.51
CA HIS A 106 -6.22 -14.23 -0.66
C HIS A 106 -6.02 -15.74 -0.50
N LYS A 107 -7.08 -16.45 -0.05
CA LYS A 107 -7.04 -17.91 0.02
C LYS A 107 -6.83 -18.46 -1.38
N THR A 108 -5.67 -19.06 -1.59
CA THR A 108 -5.32 -19.78 -2.80
C THR A 108 -6.25 -20.99 -2.93
N GLY A 109 -7.17 -20.97 -3.89
CA GLY A 109 -7.85 -22.20 -4.30
C GLY A 109 -6.86 -23.06 -5.08
N ASN A 110 -6.56 -24.28 -4.64
CA ASN A 110 -5.93 -25.42 -5.35
C ASN A 110 -4.85 -25.19 -6.44
N TYR A 111 -4.21 -24.04 -6.53
CA TYR A 111 -3.11 -23.80 -7.45
C TYR A 111 -1.81 -24.21 -6.76
N ASN A 112 -1.15 -25.22 -7.31
CA ASN A 112 0.18 -25.68 -6.90
C ASN A 112 1.22 -24.60 -7.20
N TYR A 113 1.43 -23.68 -6.26
CA TYR A 113 2.38 -22.56 -6.38
C TYR A 113 3.66 -22.83 -5.57
N GLU A 114 4.42 -23.87 -5.93
CA GLU A 114 5.69 -24.17 -5.25
C GLU A 114 6.89 -23.37 -5.79
N HIS A 115 6.73 -22.55 -6.85
CA HIS A 115 7.86 -21.89 -7.50
C HIS A 115 7.61 -20.44 -7.97
N ILE A 116 7.13 -19.56 -7.07
CA ILE A 116 7.18 -18.11 -7.35
C ILE A 116 8.43 -17.54 -6.70
N SER A 117 9.31 -16.98 -7.53
CA SER A 117 10.50 -16.30 -7.05
C SER A 117 10.16 -14.92 -6.50
N LEU A 118 11.00 -14.39 -5.59
CA LEU A 118 10.90 -13.00 -5.16
C LEU A 118 11.06 -12.02 -6.34
N TYR A 119 11.85 -12.40 -7.35
CA TYR A 119 12.02 -11.64 -8.57
C TYR A 119 10.70 -11.51 -9.35
N ASP A 120 9.93 -12.60 -9.49
CA ASP A 120 8.63 -12.56 -10.19
C ASP A 120 7.61 -11.65 -9.49
N LEU A 121 7.60 -11.67 -8.16
CA LEU A 121 6.77 -10.75 -7.37
C LEU A 121 7.23 -9.30 -7.57
N ALA A 122 8.54 -9.05 -7.56
CA ALA A 122 9.09 -7.70 -7.69
C ALA A 122 8.80 -7.14 -9.08
N ASP A 123 9.06 -7.92 -10.13
CA ASP A 123 8.75 -7.57 -11.50
C ASP A 123 7.24 -7.31 -11.69
N SER A 124 6.37 -8.13 -11.10
CA SER A 124 4.92 -7.90 -11.16
C SER A 124 4.48 -6.60 -10.47
N VAL A 125 5.17 -6.17 -9.41
CA VAL A 125 4.88 -4.91 -8.73
C VAL A 125 5.43 -3.73 -9.53
N ASN A 126 6.64 -3.86 -10.07
CA ASN A 126 7.34 -2.81 -10.82
C ASN A 126 6.77 -2.55 -12.21
N GLN A 127 6.02 -3.50 -12.79
CA GLN A 127 5.29 -3.30 -14.05
C GLN A 127 4.02 -2.45 -13.91
N LEU A 128 3.61 -2.11 -12.68
CA LEU A 128 2.41 -1.31 -12.46
C LEU A 128 2.71 0.18 -12.65
N ASN A 129 2.26 0.75 -13.76
CA ASN A 129 2.48 2.18 -14.02
C ASN A 129 1.44 3.07 -13.32
N TYR A 130 1.91 4.23 -12.87
CA TYR A 130 1.15 5.27 -12.18
C TYR A 130 1.52 6.66 -12.73
N ASP A 131 1.71 6.74 -14.05
CA ASP A 131 2.18 7.95 -14.75
C ASP A 131 1.16 9.11 -14.68
N ASP A 132 -0.09 8.78 -14.35
CA ASP A 132 -1.18 9.70 -14.08
C ASP A 132 -1.12 10.35 -12.69
N ILE A 133 -0.16 9.96 -11.85
CA ILE A 133 0.02 10.51 -10.51
C ILE A 133 1.21 11.48 -10.49
N ASP A 134 0.94 12.73 -10.12
CA ASP A 134 2.00 13.69 -9.82
C ASP A 134 2.57 13.44 -8.42
N PHE A 135 3.81 12.95 -8.36
CA PHE A 135 4.54 12.72 -7.11
C PHE A 135 5.40 13.91 -6.66
N SER A 136 5.37 15.06 -7.36
CA SER A 136 6.21 16.22 -7.06
C SER A 136 6.01 16.80 -5.65
N HIS A 137 4.82 16.62 -5.08
CA HIS A 137 4.45 17.06 -3.75
C HIS A 137 4.99 16.15 -2.63
N ILE A 138 5.56 14.99 -2.96
CA ILE A 138 6.18 14.11 -1.96
C ILE A 138 7.51 14.74 -1.55
N ILE A 139 7.53 15.25 -0.33
CA ILE A 139 8.75 15.75 0.31
C ILE A 139 9.71 14.57 0.45
N LYS A 140 10.79 14.59 -0.32
CA LYS A 140 11.92 13.70 -0.07
C LYS A 140 12.46 14.09 1.30
N TYR A 141 12.51 13.14 2.23
CA TYR A 141 13.01 13.33 3.59
C TYR A 141 14.52 13.63 3.68
N ILE A 142 15.12 14.14 2.60
CA ILE A 142 16.56 14.26 2.40
C ILE A 142 17.14 15.52 3.06
N ASP A 143 16.37 16.58 3.33
CA ASP A 143 16.94 17.84 3.84
C ASP A 143 16.15 18.48 4.99
N GLU A 144 16.30 17.92 6.20
CA GLU A 144 16.14 18.70 7.43
C GLU A 144 17.37 18.42 8.33
N ASN A 145 18.42 19.20 8.11
CA ASN A 145 19.44 19.57 9.09
C ASN A 145 19.28 21.05 9.40
#